data_AF-A0A3B0VFN4-F1
#
_entry.id   AF-A0A3B0VFN4-F1
#
_cell.length_a   1.000
_cell.length_b   1.000
_cell.length_c   1.000
_cell.angle_alpha   90.00
_cell.angle_beta   90.00
_cell.angle_gamma   90.00
#
_symmetry.space_group_name_H-M   'P 1'
#
loop_
_entity.id
_entity.type
_entity.pdbx_description
1 polymer ?
#
loop_
_entity_poly.entity_id
_entity_poly.type
_entity_poly.pdbx_seq_one_letter_code
_entity_poly.pdbx_strand_id
1 'polypeptide(L)'
;MSNKNETILGLDLGTASIGWALIEHNAVKEPVRLIGCGSRIFPEVVEAKTRTPKNHARRDHRSARKVIRRRRMRRDKLQNILIQKDMLPKDKEERTKLLTDTKEYCPYTLRAKALDKELTLFELGRALYHLGNRRGFLSNRKTINKKEDGPLKQSIGELNTKIAESGARTLGEYLKNLEVAQDAARP
;
A
#
# COMPACT_ATOMS: atom_id res chain seq x y z
N MET A 1 17.57 -48.52 48.12
CA MET A 1 16.74 -47.74 47.20
C MET A 1 17.29 -46.32 47.20
N SER A 2 17.79 -45.80 46.08
CA SER A 2 18.28 -44.42 46.01
C SER A 2 17.05 -43.50 46.07
N ASN A 3 16.90 -42.74 47.15
CA ASN A 3 15.89 -41.67 47.23
C ASN A 3 16.26 -40.61 46.18
N LYS A 4 15.65 -40.73 45.01
CA LYS A 4 15.88 -39.79 43.92
C LYS A 4 15.03 -38.57 44.20
N ASN A 5 15.64 -37.54 44.77
CA ASN A 5 14.97 -36.26 44.95
C ASN A 5 14.59 -35.70 43.57
N GLU A 6 13.34 -35.29 43.42
CA GLU A 6 12.84 -34.72 42.17
C GLU A 6 13.03 -33.21 42.20
N THR A 7 13.36 -32.62 41.05
CA THR A 7 13.54 -31.18 40.93
C THR A 7 12.47 -30.61 40.02
N ILE A 8 11.72 -29.63 40.51
CA ILE A 8 10.65 -28.95 39.77
C ILE A 8 11.11 -27.53 39.41
N LEU A 9 10.96 -27.17 38.14
CA LEU A 9 11.22 -25.82 37.62
C LEU A 9 9.89 -25.07 37.48
N GLY A 10 9.71 -24.02 38.28
CA GLY A 10 8.65 -23.03 38.09
C GLY A 10 9.13 -21.92 37.15
N LEU A 11 8.27 -21.54 36.19
CA LEU A 11 8.50 -20.42 35.28
C LEU A 11 7.33 -19.43 35.37
N ASP A 12 7.65 -18.17 35.64
CA ASP A 12 6.71 -17.05 35.59
C ASP A 12 7.01 -16.18 34.37
N LEU A 13 6.12 -16.22 33.36
CA LEU A 13 6.32 -15.59 32.07
C LEU A 13 5.60 -14.23 31.99
N GLY A 14 6.34 -13.15 32.28
CA GLY A 14 5.87 -11.78 32.09
C GLY A 14 6.14 -11.24 30.68
N THR A 15 5.61 -10.04 30.38
CA THR A 15 5.79 -9.39 29.06
C THR A 15 7.24 -8.94 28.79
N ALA A 16 8.01 -8.66 29.85
CA ALA A 16 9.41 -8.20 29.79
C ALA A 16 10.32 -8.89 30.84
N SER A 17 9.86 -9.99 31.44
CA SER A 17 10.65 -10.75 32.39
C SER A 17 10.26 -12.22 32.42
N ILE A 18 11.21 -13.08 32.77
CA ILE A 18 10.98 -14.48 33.07
C ILE A 18 11.52 -14.75 34.48
N GLY A 19 10.62 -14.93 35.44
CA GLY A 19 10.96 -15.46 36.76
C GLY A 19 11.18 -16.96 36.68
N TRP A 20 12.20 -17.48 37.37
CA TRP A 20 12.41 -18.92 37.48
C TRP A 20 12.78 -19.30 38.91
N ALA A 21 12.29 -20.46 39.34
CA ALA A 21 12.64 -21.07 40.62
C ALA A 21 12.79 -22.58 40.45
N LEU A 22 13.85 -23.13 41.01
CA LEU A 22 14.17 -24.55 40.98
C LEU A 22 14.05 -25.11 42.39
N ILE A 23 13.09 -26.00 42.62
CA ILE A 23 12.74 -26.50 43.95
C ILE A 23 12.88 -28.03 43.98
N GLU A 24 13.64 -28.52 44.94
CA GLU A 24 13.79 -29.93 45.24
C GLU A 24 12.60 -30.43 46.07
N HIS A 25 12.05 -31.57 45.68
CA HIS A 25 10.92 -32.22 46.33
C HIS A 25 11.29 -33.64 46.80
N ASN A 26 10.71 -34.05 47.92
CA ASN A 26 10.85 -35.41 48.44
C ASN A 26 10.00 -36.41 47.63
N ALA A 27 10.09 -37.70 47.98
CA ALA A 27 9.31 -38.77 47.35
C ALA A 27 7.78 -38.60 47.47
N VAL A 28 7.30 -37.75 48.39
CA VAL A 28 5.87 -37.43 48.61
C VAL A 28 5.49 -36.11 47.91
N LYS A 29 6.39 -35.53 47.10
CA LYS A 29 6.22 -34.26 46.37
C LYS A 29 6.01 -33.03 47.26
N GLU A 30 6.57 -33.04 48.46
CA GLU A 30 6.64 -31.84 49.29
C GLU A 30 7.95 -31.06 49.01
N PRO A 31 7.92 -29.73 48.98
CA PRO A 31 9.10 -28.92 48.74
C PRO A 31 10.06 -28.99 49.94
N VAL A 32 11.31 -29.41 49.69
CA VAL A 32 12.33 -29.60 50.73
C VAL A 32 13.39 -28.51 50.68
N ARG A 33 13.78 -28.07 49.48
CA ARG A 33 14.86 -27.09 49.31
C ARG A 33 14.67 -26.24 48.07
N LEU A 34 14.86 -24.92 48.21
CA LEU A 34 15.05 -24.03 47.07
C LEU A 34 16.49 -24.17 46.58
N ILE A 35 16.68 -24.78 45.40
CA ILE A 35 17.99 -24.96 44.77
C ILE A 35 18.49 -23.61 44.22
N GLY A 36 17.59 -22.82 43.65
CA GLY A 36 17.92 -21.49 43.15
C GLY A 36 16.70 -20.79 42.58
N CYS A 37 16.79 -19.47 42.49
CA CYS A 37 15.79 -18.67 41.82
C CYS A 37 16.44 -17.45 41.19
N GLY A 38 15.72 -16.81 40.28
CA GLY A 38 16.15 -15.57 39.67
C GLY A 38 15.07 -14.99 38.76
N SER A 39 15.41 -13.84 38.17
CA SER A 39 14.58 -13.21 37.16
C SER A 39 15.45 -12.78 35.99
N ARG A 40 15.03 -13.16 34.79
CA ARG A 40 15.62 -12.67 33.54
C ARG A 40 14.79 -11.52 33.02
N ILE A 41 15.29 -10.30 33.19
CA ILE A 41 14.68 -9.10 32.63
C ILE A 41 15.20 -8.89 31.20
N PHE A 42 14.31 -8.56 30.26
CA PHE A 42 14.66 -8.27 28.88
C PHE A 42 13.83 -7.10 28.35
N PRO A 43 14.35 -6.33 27.38
CA PRO A 43 13.60 -5.22 26.81
C PRO A 43 12.37 -5.73 26.08
N GLU A 44 11.23 -5.09 26.32
CA GLU A 44 9.98 -5.43 25.66
C GLU A 44 10.13 -5.33 24.12
N VAL A 45 9.51 -6.26 23.39
CA VAL A 45 9.63 -6.36 21.92
C VAL A 45 8.72 -5.35 21.20
N VAL A 46 7.90 -4.62 21.97
CA VAL A 46 7.05 -3.54 21.48
C VAL A 46 7.65 -2.17 21.79
N GLU A 47 7.23 -1.16 21.04
CA GLU A 47 7.51 0.24 21.39
C GLU A 47 6.69 0.67 22.61
N ALA A 48 7.34 1.30 23.59
CA ALA A 48 6.72 1.66 24.87
C ALA A 48 5.50 2.60 24.73
N LYS A 49 5.45 3.45 23.70
CA LYS A 49 4.34 4.39 23.47
C LYS A 49 3.20 3.82 22.63
N THR A 50 3.53 3.05 21.58
CA THR A 50 2.55 2.64 20.56
C THR A 50 2.12 1.19 20.72
N ARG A 51 2.83 0.41 21.55
CA ARG A 51 2.70 -1.05 21.69
C ARG A 51 2.76 -1.80 20.35
N THR A 52 3.32 -1.17 19.31
CA THR A 52 3.51 -1.81 18.02
C THR A 52 4.77 -2.67 18.06
N PRO A 53 4.79 -3.81 17.35
CA PRO A 53 6.00 -4.61 17.23
C PRO A 53 7.12 -3.78 16.59
N LYS A 54 8.33 -3.83 17.15
CA LYS A 54 9.50 -3.10 16.59
C LYS A 54 9.79 -3.42 15.11
N ASN A 55 9.31 -4.56 14.60
CA ASN A 55 9.46 -4.95 13.20
C ASN A 55 8.44 -4.31 12.23
N HIS A 56 7.44 -3.59 12.75
CA HIS A 56 6.35 -2.99 11.96
C HIS A 56 6.88 -1.93 10.99
N ALA A 57 7.63 -0.95 11.49
CA ALA A 57 8.23 0.09 10.66
C ALA A 57 9.13 -0.50 9.55
N ARG A 58 9.93 -1.52 9.88
CA ARG A 58 10.78 -2.22 8.90
C ARG A 58 9.95 -2.88 7.80
N ARG A 59 8.80 -3.46 8.15
CA ARG A 59 7.85 -4.08 7.20
C ARG A 59 7.21 -3.01 6.30
N ASP A 60 6.79 -1.88 6.85
CA ASP A 60 6.15 -0.80 6.09
C ASP A 60 7.11 -0.16 5.10
N HIS A 61 8.33 0.17 5.52
CA HIS A 61 9.36 0.67 4.63
C HIS A 61 9.70 -0.33 3.52
N ARG A 62 9.76 -1.62 3.83
CA ARG A 62 9.96 -2.68 2.83
C ARG A 62 8.82 -2.72 1.82
N SER A 63 7.58 -2.60 2.28
CA SER A 63 6.39 -2.56 1.42
C SER A 63 6.41 -1.34 0.50
N ALA A 64 6.67 -0.15 1.04
CA ALA A 64 6.76 1.09 0.28
C ALA A 64 7.83 1.02 -0.83
N ARG A 65 9.03 0.51 -0.51
CA ARG A 65 10.10 0.29 -1.51
C ARG A 65 9.66 -0.63 -2.64
N LYS A 66 8.97 -1.74 -2.33
CA LYS A 66 8.44 -2.67 -3.35
C LYS A 66 7.41 -1.98 -4.24
N VAL A 67 6.53 -1.16 -3.67
CA VAL A 67 5.52 -0.39 -4.43
C VAL A 67 6.19 0.60 -5.39
N ILE A 68 7.15 1.39 -4.91
CA ILE A 68 7.90 2.36 -5.73
C ILE A 68 8.61 1.64 -6.89
N ARG A 69 9.34 0.56 -6.58
CA ARG A 69 10.04 -0.23 -7.60
C ARG A 69 9.08 -0.77 -8.66
N ARG A 70 7.94 -1.34 -8.26
CA ARG A 70 6.93 -1.88 -9.19
C ARG A 70 6.25 -0.80 -10.02
N ARG A 71 6.02 0.39 -9.46
CA ARG A 71 5.49 1.56 -10.21
C ARG A 71 6.47 2.00 -11.28
N ARG A 72 7.76 2.13 -10.94
CA ARG A 72 8.83 2.46 -11.90
C ARG A 72 8.93 1.43 -13.02
N MET A 73 9.09 0.14 -12.69
CA MET A 73 9.20 -0.93 -13.70
C MET A 73 8.00 -0.96 -14.66
N ARG A 74 6.77 -0.76 -14.15
CA ARG A 74 5.57 -0.72 -15.01
C ARG A 74 5.58 0.48 -15.96
N ARG A 75 5.94 1.66 -15.45
CA ARG A 75 6.03 2.89 -16.25
C ARG A 75 7.07 2.75 -17.35
N ASP A 76 8.25 2.25 -16.99
CA ASP A 76 9.36 2.07 -17.94
C ASP A 76 8.98 1.02 -18.99
N LYS A 77 8.34 -0.10 -18.60
CA LYS A 77 7.82 -1.10 -19.54
C LYS A 77 6.77 -0.53 -20.49
N LEU A 78 5.79 0.21 -19.97
CA LEU A 78 4.74 0.82 -20.78
C LEU A 78 5.33 1.82 -21.78
N GLN A 79 6.23 2.68 -21.32
CA GLN A 79 6.93 3.64 -22.17
C GLN A 79 7.68 2.94 -23.30
N ASN A 80 8.44 1.87 -23.00
CA ASN A 80 9.17 1.13 -24.02
C ASN A 80 8.25 0.50 -25.07
N ILE A 81 7.12 -0.07 -24.64
CA ILE A 81 6.12 -0.65 -25.56
C ILE A 81 5.54 0.43 -26.47
N LEU A 82 5.19 1.60 -25.92
CA LEU A 82 4.63 2.69 -26.71
C LEU A 82 5.63 3.26 -27.72
N ILE A 83 6.91 3.36 -27.35
CA ILE A 83 7.99 3.77 -28.28
C ILE A 83 8.16 2.73 -29.40
N GLN A 84 8.15 1.44 -29.07
CA GLN A 84 8.27 0.36 -30.06
C GLN A 84 7.10 0.29 -31.05
N LYS A 85 5.94 0.85 -30.68
CA LYS A 85 4.75 0.93 -31.51
C LYS A 85 4.57 2.29 -32.18
N ASP A 86 5.61 3.13 -32.15
CA ASP A 86 5.62 4.49 -32.70
C ASP A 86 4.47 5.37 -32.16
N MET A 87 3.99 5.07 -30.95
CA MET A 87 2.99 5.85 -30.21
C MET A 87 3.62 6.87 -29.27
N LEU A 88 4.94 6.83 -29.07
CA LEU A 88 5.70 7.87 -28.40
C LEU A 88 6.98 8.16 -29.19
N PRO A 89 7.47 9.41 -29.19
CA PRO A 89 8.72 9.75 -29.83
C PRO A 89 9.90 8.92 -29.31
N LYS A 90 10.76 8.48 -30.24
CA LYS A 90 12.04 7.80 -29.92
C LYS A 90 13.01 8.80 -29.30
N ASP A 91 13.03 10.02 -29.82
CA ASP A 91 13.79 11.12 -29.23
C ASP A 91 13.33 11.42 -27.80
N LYS A 92 14.29 11.67 -26.91
CA LYS A 92 14.03 11.86 -25.49
C LYS A 92 13.47 13.24 -25.19
N GLU A 93 13.91 14.27 -25.88
CA GLU A 93 13.47 15.64 -25.64
C GLU A 93 12.03 15.82 -26.11
N GLU A 94 11.72 15.38 -27.32
CA GLU A 94 10.36 15.42 -27.90
C GLU A 94 9.38 14.64 -27.02
N ARG A 95 9.76 13.44 -26.59
CA ARG A 95 8.96 12.65 -25.65
C ARG A 95 8.76 13.36 -24.32
N THR A 96 9.76 14.08 -23.82
CA THR A 96 9.66 14.80 -22.54
C THR A 96 8.70 15.98 -22.67
N LYS A 97 8.71 16.71 -23.79
CA LYS A 97 7.74 17.77 -24.10
C LYS A 97 6.31 17.23 -24.12
N LEU A 98 6.08 16.13 -24.84
CA LEU A 98 4.75 15.50 -24.92
C LEU A 98 4.27 14.92 -23.58
N LEU A 99 5.17 14.36 -22.77
CA LEU A 99 4.83 13.81 -21.46
C LEU A 99 4.69 14.88 -20.37
N THR A 100 5.09 16.12 -20.63
CA THR A 100 4.85 17.26 -19.74
C THR A 100 3.40 17.70 -19.88
N ASP A 101 2.73 18.00 -18.76
CA ASP A 101 1.33 18.44 -18.76
C ASP A 101 1.24 19.89 -19.28
N THR A 102 1.33 20.08 -20.60
CA THR A 102 1.02 21.33 -21.30
C THR A 102 -0.44 21.34 -21.74
N LYS A 103 -1.01 22.52 -22.04
CA LYS A 103 -2.40 22.64 -22.56
C LYS A 103 -2.63 21.79 -23.81
N GLU A 104 -1.64 21.70 -24.68
CA GLU A 104 -1.70 20.93 -25.93
C GLU A 104 -1.75 19.41 -25.69
N TYR A 105 -0.92 18.90 -24.77
CA TYR A 105 -0.84 17.46 -24.47
C TYR A 105 -1.54 17.08 -23.17
N CYS A 106 -2.53 17.87 -22.74
CA CYS A 106 -3.30 17.61 -21.53
C CYS A 106 -4.00 16.24 -21.63
N PRO A 107 -3.69 15.28 -20.74
CA PRO A 107 -4.23 13.93 -20.84
C PRO A 107 -5.75 13.85 -20.75
N TYR A 108 -6.39 14.75 -20.00
CA TYR A 108 -7.85 14.77 -19.85
C TYR A 108 -8.53 15.26 -21.13
N THR A 109 -7.97 16.31 -21.75
CA THR A 109 -8.43 16.81 -23.06
C THR A 109 -8.31 15.73 -24.13
N LEU A 110 -7.18 15.05 -24.22
CA LEU A 110 -6.96 13.96 -25.18
C LEU A 110 -7.91 12.78 -24.94
N ARG A 111 -8.10 12.38 -23.68
CA ARG A 111 -9.01 11.29 -23.31
C ARG A 111 -10.48 11.60 -23.64
N ALA A 112 -10.91 12.84 -23.46
CA ALA A 112 -12.25 13.27 -23.85
C ALA A 112 -12.39 13.35 -25.38
N LYS A 113 -11.39 13.95 -26.07
CA LYS A 113 -11.35 14.02 -27.54
C LYS A 113 -11.47 12.65 -28.19
N ALA A 114 -10.82 11.63 -27.63
CA ALA A 114 -10.86 10.25 -28.11
C ALA A 114 -12.26 9.61 -28.14
N LEU A 115 -13.25 10.18 -27.42
CA LEU A 115 -14.62 9.67 -27.43
C LEU A 115 -15.38 10.07 -28.70
N ASP A 116 -14.96 11.15 -29.35
CA ASP A 116 -15.69 11.77 -30.46
C ASP A 116 -14.84 11.89 -31.74
N LYS A 117 -13.51 11.85 -31.62
CA LYS A 117 -12.57 12.02 -32.74
C LYS A 117 -11.40 11.07 -32.64
N GLU A 118 -10.84 10.72 -33.80
CA GLU A 118 -9.59 9.98 -33.88
C GLU A 118 -8.42 10.82 -33.33
N LEU A 119 -7.51 10.15 -32.62
CA LEU A 119 -6.28 10.73 -32.09
C LEU A 119 -5.09 10.36 -32.97
N THR A 120 -4.11 11.25 -33.04
CA THR A 120 -2.80 10.86 -33.60
C THR A 120 -2.14 9.79 -32.73
N LEU A 121 -1.19 9.02 -33.29
CA LEU A 121 -0.49 7.98 -32.53
C LEU A 121 0.17 8.52 -31.25
N PHE A 122 0.73 9.73 -31.32
CA PHE A 122 1.36 10.40 -30.19
C PHE A 122 0.36 10.88 -29.14
N GLU A 123 -0.79 11.42 -29.57
CA GLU A 123 -1.89 11.78 -28.67
C GLU A 123 -2.45 10.53 -27.95
N LEU A 124 -2.63 9.44 -28.69
CA LEU A 124 -3.10 8.17 -28.14
C LEU A 124 -2.08 7.60 -27.15
N GLY A 125 -0.80 7.59 -27.51
CA GLY A 125 0.27 7.15 -26.61
C GLY A 125 0.33 7.98 -25.33
N ARG A 126 0.11 9.30 -25.41
CA ARG A 126 0.02 10.17 -24.24
C ARG A 126 -1.13 9.78 -23.30
N ALA A 127 -2.31 9.54 -23.85
CA ALA A 127 -3.50 9.15 -23.11
C ALA A 127 -3.32 7.79 -22.41
N LEU A 128 -2.77 6.80 -23.13
CA LEU A 128 -2.48 5.46 -22.59
C LEU A 128 -1.40 5.51 -21.50
N TYR A 129 -0.33 6.27 -21.70
CA TYR A 129 0.71 6.46 -20.70
C TYR A 129 0.16 7.07 -19.41
N HIS A 130 -0.72 8.06 -19.52
CA HIS A 130 -1.39 8.66 -18.37
C HIS A 130 -2.26 7.65 -17.61
N LEU A 131 -3.08 6.86 -18.31
CA LEU A 131 -3.92 5.81 -17.72
C LEU A 131 -3.08 4.76 -16.98
N GLY A 132 -1.95 4.33 -17.55
CA GLY A 132 -1.05 3.35 -16.92
C GLY A 132 -0.40 3.86 -15.63
N ASN A 133 -0.20 5.17 -15.52
CA ASN A 133 0.31 5.84 -14.33
C ASN A 133 -0.78 6.08 -13.27
N ARG A 134 -2.00 6.44 -13.71
CA ARG A 134 -3.15 6.81 -12.86
C ARG A 134 -4.29 5.77 -12.93
N ARG A 135 -3.95 4.50 -12.75
CA ARG A 135 -4.86 3.34 -12.94
C ARG A 135 -5.88 3.05 -11.82
N GLY A 136 -6.04 3.96 -10.85
CA GLY A 136 -6.96 3.78 -9.73
C GLY A 136 -6.63 2.65 -8.74
N PHE A 137 -7.62 2.31 -7.91
CA PHE A 137 -7.57 1.23 -6.93
C PHE A 137 -8.28 -0.01 -7.47
N LEU A 138 -7.67 -1.18 -7.28
CA LEU A 138 -8.28 -2.48 -7.55
C LEU A 138 -8.24 -3.29 -6.26
N SER A 139 -9.42 -3.76 -5.83
CA SER A 139 -9.52 -4.60 -4.63
C SER A 139 -8.84 -5.95 -4.88
N ASN A 140 -7.89 -6.32 -4.02
CA ASN A 140 -7.28 -7.65 -4.02
C ASN A 140 -8.04 -8.65 -3.12
N ARG A 141 -9.21 -8.27 -2.60
CA ARG A 141 -9.99 -9.11 -1.68
C ARG A 141 -10.69 -10.21 -2.47
N LYS A 142 -10.51 -11.47 -2.07
CA LYS A 142 -11.17 -12.64 -2.69
C LYS A 142 -12.58 -12.92 -2.14
N THR A 143 -12.94 -12.32 -1.00
CA THR A 143 -14.24 -12.48 -0.35
C THR A 143 -14.99 -11.16 -0.28
N ILE A 144 -16.29 -11.16 -0.60
CA ILE A 144 -17.15 -9.96 -0.57
C ILE A 144 -17.78 -9.85 0.83
N ASN A 145 -16.99 -9.51 1.85
CA ASN A 145 -17.57 -9.11 3.13
C ASN A 145 -17.98 -7.63 3.04
N LYS A 146 -19.30 -7.38 3.00
CA LYS A 146 -19.93 -6.05 2.88
C LYS A 146 -19.94 -5.22 4.18
N LYS A 147 -19.50 -5.80 5.31
CA LYS A 147 -19.83 -5.23 6.63
C LYS A 147 -19.03 -3.98 7.04
N GLU A 148 -17.90 -3.68 6.41
CA GLU A 148 -17.17 -2.44 6.66
C GLU A 148 -16.47 -1.97 5.37
N ASP A 149 -17.19 -1.17 4.60
CA ASP A 149 -16.62 -0.47 3.46
C ASP A 149 -15.87 0.77 3.97
N GLY A 150 -14.54 0.69 4.01
CA GLY A 150 -13.70 1.78 4.51
C GLY A 150 -13.85 3.07 3.68
N PRO A 151 -13.37 4.22 4.20
CA PRO A 151 -13.59 5.55 3.62
C PRO A 151 -13.26 5.65 2.13
N LEU A 152 -12.20 4.96 1.68
CA LEU A 152 -11.80 4.93 0.27
C LEU A 152 -12.89 4.39 -0.65
N LYS A 153 -13.65 3.36 -0.23
CA LYS A 153 -14.69 2.76 -1.07
C LYS A 153 -15.92 3.67 -1.14
N GLN A 154 -16.23 4.37 -0.05
CA GLN A 154 -17.28 5.41 -0.04
C GLN A 154 -16.92 6.53 -1.02
N SER A 155 -15.69 7.06 -0.97
CA SER A 155 -15.26 8.09 -1.92
C SER A 155 -15.25 7.63 -3.38
N ILE A 156 -14.93 6.36 -3.66
CA ILE A 156 -15.06 5.78 -5.01
C ILE A 156 -16.54 5.75 -5.44
N GLY A 157 -17.45 5.38 -4.53
CA GLY A 157 -18.89 5.38 -4.78
C GLY A 157 -19.42 6.79 -5.08
N GLU A 158 -19.10 7.76 -4.22
CA GLU A 158 -19.48 9.16 -4.40
C GLU A 158 -18.95 9.74 -5.72
N LEU A 159 -17.70 9.44 -6.08
CA LEU A 159 -17.12 9.88 -7.34
C LEU A 159 -17.89 9.31 -8.54
N ASN A 160 -18.28 8.03 -8.48
CA ASN A 160 -19.06 7.42 -9.56
C ASN A 160 -20.43 8.09 -9.71
N THR A 161 -21.11 8.40 -8.60
CA THR A 161 -22.37 9.14 -8.62
C THR A 161 -22.21 10.51 -9.25
N LYS A 162 -21.18 11.28 -8.86
CA LYS A 162 -20.89 12.60 -9.45
C LYS A 162 -20.61 12.53 -10.95
N ILE A 163 -19.91 11.50 -11.41
CA ILE A 163 -19.66 11.30 -12.85
C ILE A 163 -20.99 11.06 -13.56
N ALA A 164 -21.85 10.18 -13.03
CA ALA A 164 -23.15 9.89 -13.63
C ALA A 164 -24.07 11.13 -13.67
N GLU A 165 -24.14 11.89 -12.58
CA GLU A 165 -24.94 13.13 -12.49
C GLU A 165 -24.44 14.22 -13.45
N SER A 166 -23.14 14.28 -13.72
CA SER A 166 -22.57 15.26 -14.65
C SER A 166 -22.86 14.97 -16.13
N GLY A 167 -23.39 13.78 -16.45
CA GLY A 167 -23.58 13.32 -17.82
C GLY A 167 -22.29 12.92 -18.55
N ALA A 168 -21.14 12.90 -17.87
CA ALA A 168 -19.88 12.47 -18.47
C ALA A 168 -19.85 10.95 -18.67
N ARG A 169 -19.39 10.49 -19.84
CA ARG A 169 -19.27 9.07 -20.20
C ARG A 169 -18.09 8.41 -19.49
N THR A 170 -17.04 9.17 -19.20
CA THR A 170 -15.82 8.65 -18.56
C THR A 170 -15.25 9.60 -17.51
N LEU A 171 -14.43 9.07 -16.60
CA LEU A 171 -13.66 9.88 -15.65
C LEU A 171 -12.76 10.92 -16.34
N GLY A 172 -12.24 10.63 -17.53
CA GLY A 172 -11.38 11.56 -18.27
C GLY A 172 -12.15 12.79 -18.73
N GLU A 173 -13.36 12.56 -19.26
CA GLU A 173 -14.29 13.61 -19.69
C GLU A 173 -14.80 14.43 -18.49
N TYR A 174 -15.18 13.76 -17.40
CA TYR A 174 -15.59 14.42 -16.16
C TYR A 174 -14.53 15.40 -15.63
N LEU A 175 -13.28 14.95 -15.53
CA LEU A 175 -12.19 15.78 -15.01
C LEU A 175 -11.84 16.94 -15.94
N LYS A 176 -11.93 16.76 -17.26
CA LYS A 176 -11.78 17.86 -18.22
C LYS A 176 -12.87 18.92 -18.01
N ASN A 177 -14.12 18.51 -17.86
CA ASN A 177 -15.23 19.44 -17.68
C ASN A 177 -15.10 20.25 -16.39
N LEU A 178 -14.60 19.63 -15.31
CA LEU A 178 -14.28 20.33 -14.07
C LEU A 178 -13.15 21.36 -14.23
N GLU A 179 -12.08 21.02 -14.96
CA GLU A 179 -10.96 21.93 -15.20
C GLU A 179 -11.42 23.18 -15.99
N VAL A 180 -12.27 22.99 -17.01
CA VAL A 180 -12.88 24.10 -17.77
C VAL A 180 -13.77 24.97 -16.88
N ALA A 181 -14.59 24.37 -16.01
CA ALA A 181 -15.42 25.12 -15.08
C ALA A 181 -14.60 25.93 -14.07
N GLN A 182 -13.44 25.42 -13.64
CA GLN A 182 -12.53 26.13 -12.73
C GLN A 182 -11.77 27.26 -13.43
N ASP A 183 -11.33 27.06 -14.67
CA ASP A 183 -10.66 28.10 -15.45
C ASP A 183 -11.63 29.22 -15.85
N ALA A 184 -12.91 28.91 -16.13
CA ALA A 184 -13.94 29.92 -16.37
C ALA A 184 -14.33 30.72 -15.10
N ALA A 185 -14.06 30.17 -13.92
CA ALA A 185 -14.31 30.81 -12.63
C ALA A 185 -13.10 31.61 -12.11
N ARG A 186 -11.95 31.59 -12.80
CA ARG A 186 -10.82 32.47 -12.49
C ARG A 186 -11.01 33.82 -13.19
N PRO A 187 -10.92 34.96 -12.46
CA PRO A 187 -11.03 36.29 -13.03
C PRO A 187 -9.90 36.63 -14.00
#